data_AF-A0A6C0JKS9-F1
#
_entry.id   AF-A0A6C0JKS9-F1
#
_cell.length_a   1.000
_cell.length_b   1.000
_cell.length_c   1.000
_cell.angle_alpha   90.00
_cell.angle_beta   90.00
_cell.angle_gamma   90.00
#
_symmetry.space_group_name_H-M   'P 1'
#
loop_
_entity.id
_entity.type
_entity.pdbx_description
1 polymer ?
#
loop_
_entity_poly.entity_id
_entity_poly.type
_entity_poly.pdbx_seq_one_letter_code
_entity_poly.pdbx_strand_id
1 'polypeptide(L)'
;MNMSIIIDKIGFLSPLILLLISIFNLWNQKKYLISYLVFFIGNTIVNKILKSIIKQKRPDNGIKIFNESYTGVEKYGMPSGHLQSVFFSLSFLYLVKGSPIWLIIELFIAAITFYQRWKYKQHTFEQLLFGSIIGIIFAYLSFSITKQWLSVKTLYPTNI
;
A
#
# COMPACT_ATOMS: atom_id res chain seq x y z
N MET A 1 4.54 -28.30 2.41
CA MET A 1 5.09 -26.99 1.94
C MET A 1 5.90 -26.39 3.08
N ASN A 2 7.17 -26.02 2.87
CA ASN A 2 8.00 -25.46 3.94
C ASN A 2 7.39 -24.13 4.43
N MET A 3 7.25 -23.95 5.75
CA MET A 3 6.63 -22.76 6.37
C MET A 3 7.24 -21.45 5.86
N SER A 4 8.54 -21.41 5.56
CA SER A 4 9.19 -20.23 4.96
C SER A 4 8.50 -19.81 3.65
N ILE A 5 8.16 -20.76 2.78
CA ILE A 5 7.58 -20.47 1.46
C ILE A 5 6.19 -19.82 1.60
N ILE A 6 5.42 -20.18 2.63
CA ILE A 6 4.12 -19.56 2.91
C ILE A 6 4.31 -18.08 3.30
N ILE A 7 5.21 -17.82 4.24
CA ILE A 7 5.49 -16.46 4.73
C ILE A 7 6.02 -15.58 3.58
N ASP A 8 6.91 -16.13 2.75
CA ASP A 8 7.47 -15.42 1.60
C ASP A 8 6.38 -15.09 0.54
N LYS A 9 5.40 -16.00 0.34
CA LYS A 9 4.21 -15.76 -0.50
C LYS A 9 3.31 -14.66 0.07
N ILE A 10 3.03 -14.69 1.37
CA ILE A 10 2.20 -13.67 2.04
C ILE A 10 2.87 -12.30 1.91
N GLY A 11 4.18 -12.21 2.18
CA GLY A 11 4.93 -10.96 2.05
C GLY A 11 5.00 -10.44 0.62
N PHE A 12 5.02 -11.32 -0.38
CA PHE A 12 4.95 -10.92 -1.78
C PHE A 12 3.54 -10.42 -2.17
N LEU A 13 2.49 -11.16 -1.80
CA LEU A 13 1.10 -10.89 -2.18
C LEU A 13 0.41 -9.84 -1.29
N SER A 14 1.07 -9.32 -0.28
CA SER A 14 0.43 -8.44 0.72
C SER A 14 -0.28 -7.20 0.15
N PRO A 15 0.18 -6.51 -0.92
CA PRO A 15 -0.60 -5.42 -1.48
C PRO A 15 -1.96 -5.88 -2.01
N LEU A 16 -2.02 -7.06 -2.62
CA LEU A 16 -3.26 -7.66 -3.11
C LEU A 16 -4.13 -8.14 -1.95
N ILE A 17 -3.53 -8.76 -0.93
CA ILE A 17 -4.27 -9.22 0.26
C ILE A 17 -4.95 -8.04 0.94
N LEU A 18 -4.22 -6.95 1.22
CA LEU A 18 -4.79 -5.77 1.88
C LEU A 18 -5.78 -5.02 0.99
N LEU A 19 -5.60 -5.05 -0.33
CA LEU A 19 -6.61 -4.56 -1.28
C LEU A 19 -7.94 -5.30 -1.11
N LEU A 20 -7.90 -6.63 -1.07
CA LEU A 20 -9.09 -7.47 -0.92
C LEU A 20 -9.74 -7.30 0.46
N ILE A 21 -8.93 -7.21 1.54
CA ILE A 21 -9.42 -6.92 2.91
C ILE A 21 -10.14 -5.58 2.94
N SER A 22 -9.57 -4.54 2.32
CA SER A 22 -10.16 -3.21 2.26
C SER A 22 -11.46 -3.21 1.45
N ILE A 23 -11.50 -3.90 0.31
CA ILE A 23 -12.73 -4.06 -0.49
C ILE A 23 -13.84 -4.72 0.33
N PHE A 24 -13.52 -5.82 1.01
CA PHE A 24 -14.48 -6.55 1.85
C PHE A 24 -15.03 -5.66 2.97
N ASN A 25 -14.15 -4.99 3.72
CA ASN A 25 -14.56 -4.16 4.87
C ASN A 25 -15.28 -2.87 4.49
N LEU A 26 -15.03 -2.34 3.30
CA LEU A 26 -15.67 -1.14 2.76
C LEU A 26 -16.88 -1.46 1.87
N TRP A 27 -17.26 -2.73 1.73
CA TRP A 27 -18.33 -3.15 0.81
C TRP A 27 -19.65 -2.40 1.02
N ASN A 28 -20.04 -2.14 2.27
CA ASN A 28 -21.27 -1.41 2.61
C ASN A 28 -21.10 0.11 2.64
N GLN A 29 -19.87 0.61 2.47
CA GLN A 29 -19.52 2.03 2.47
C GLN A 29 -19.08 2.46 1.07
N LYS A 30 -19.99 2.30 0.08
CA LYS A 30 -19.69 2.40 -1.36
C LYS A 30 -18.89 3.64 -1.74
N LYS A 31 -19.20 4.80 -1.16
CA LYS A 31 -18.49 6.05 -1.45
C LYS A 31 -17.01 6.00 -0.99
N TYR A 32 -16.74 5.47 0.19
CA TYR A 32 -15.36 5.24 0.66
C TYR A 32 -14.65 4.15 -0.13
N LEU A 33 -15.36 3.08 -0.53
CA LEU A 33 -14.81 2.04 -1.38
C LEU A 33 -14.37 2.57 -2.75
N ILE A 34 -15.21 3.38 -3.40
CA ILE A 34 -14.87 4.00 -4.69
C ILE A 34 -13.64 4.90 -4.54
N SER A 35 -13.64 5.79 -3.53
CA SER A 35 -12.47 6.63 -3.24
C SER A 35 -11.21 5.79 -3.01
N TYR A 36 -11.30 4.75 -2.18
CA TYR A 36 -10.19 3.86 -1.89
C TYR A 36 -9.58 3.27 -3.16
N LEU A 37 -10.39 2.74 -4.07
CA LEU A 37 -9.92 2.15 -5.33
C LEU A 37 -9.24 3.18 -6.24
N VAL A 38 -9.85 4.37 -6.39
CA VAL A 38 -9.28 5.47 -7.18
C VAL A 38 -7.93 5.90 -6.61
N PHE A 39 -7.86 6.14 -5.31
CA PHE A 39 -6.62 6.57 -4.67
C PHE A 39 -5.60 5.44 -4.55
N PHE A 40 -5.98 4.17 -4.52
CA PHE A 40 -5.03 3.05 -4.59
C PHE A 40 -4.27 3.03 -5.92
N ILE A 41 -4.98 3.29 -7.04
CA ILE A 41 -4.36 3.45 -8.36
C ILE A 41 -3.45 4.70 -8.34
N GLY A 42 -3.94 5.82 -7.82
CA GLY A 42 -3.17 7.06 -7.64
C GLY A 42 -1.89 6.85 -6.84
N ASN A 43 -1.94 6.07 -5.75
CA ASN A 43 -0.80 5.72 -4.92
C ASN A 43 0.27 4.97 -5.72
N THR A 44 -0.14 4.05 -6.59
CA THR A 44 0.77 3.32 -7.49
C THR A 44 1.45 4.26 -8.49
N ILE A 45 0.70 5.23 -9.04
CA ILE A 45 1.25 6.25 -9.94
C ILE A 45 2.27 7.13 -9.21
N VAL A 46 1.93 7.61 -8.01
CA VAL A 46 2.83 8.40 -7.16
C VAL A 46 4.12 7.64 -6.87
N ASN A 47 4.04 6.33 -6.57
CA ASN A 47 5.25 5.52 -6.38
C ASN A 47 6.17 5.54 -7.61
N LYS A 48 5.62 5.35 -8.81
CA LYS A 48 6.38 5.38 -10.07
C LYS A 48 6.99 6.75 -10.35
N ILE A 49 6.24 7.83 -10.11
CA ILE A 49 6.75 9.21 -10.26
C ILE A 49 7.93 9.42 -9.30
N LEU A 50 7.77 9.08 -8.01
CA LEU A 50 8.83 9.25 -7.03
C LEU A 50 10.07 8.41 -7.37
N LYS A 51 9.91 7.16 -7.81
CA LYS A 51 11.02 6.34 -8.30
C LYS A 51 11.75 6.97 -9.47
N SER A 52 11.01 7.57 -10.40
CA SER A 52 11.59 8.23 -11.58
C SER A 52 12.38 9.49 -11.23
N ILE A 53 12.06 10.15 -10.11
CA ILE A 53 12.75 11.33 -9.61
C ILE A 53 13.96 10.92 -8.76
N ILE A 54 13.76 10.06 -7.77
CA ILE A 54 14.77 9.71 -6.76
C ILE A 54 15.86 8.80 -7.36
N LYS A 55 15.49 7.87 -8.24
CA LYS A 55 16.40 6.96 -8.94
C LYS A 55 17.40 6.20 -8.05
N GLN A 56 17.10 6.02 -6.76
CA GLN A 56 17.98 5.27 -5.85
C GLN A 56 18.02 3.79 -6.27
N LYS A 57 19.23 3.23 -6.39
CA LYS A 57 19.44 1.83 -6.76
C LYS A 57 18.89 0.87 -5.70
N ARG A 58 18.40 -0.30 -6.12
CA ARG A 58 18.11 -1.43 -5.22
C ARG A 58 19.42 -2.00 -4.62
N PRO A 59 19.34 -2.77 -3.52
CA PRO A 59 20.50 -3.49 -3.02
C PRO A 59 21.14 -4.39 -4.09
N ASP A 60 22.46 -4.56 -3.99
CA ASP A 60 23.18 -5.51 -4.84
C ASP A 60 22.85 -6.96 -4.47
N ASN A 61 22.90 -7.84 -5.47
CA ASN A 61 22.63 -9.27 -5.33
C ASN A 61 21.22 -9.59 -4.79
N GLY A 62 20.21 -8.83 -5.25
CA GLY A 62 18.80 -9.08 -4.97
C GLY A 62 18.32 -10.44 -5.46
N ILE A 63 17.61 -11.19 -4.61
CA ILE A 63 17.09 -12.53 -4.93
C ILE A 63 15.66 -12.39 -5.43
N LYS A 64 15.44 -12.56 -6.73
CA LYS A 64 14.10 -12.49 -7.33
C LYS A 64 13.19 -13.57 -6.75
N ILE A 65 11.97 -13.18 -6.40
CA ILE A 65 10.90 -14.11 -6.04
C ILE A 65 9.86 -14.06 -7.17
N PHE A 66 9.24 -15.20 -7.49
CA PHE A 66 8.17 -15.30 -8.51
C PHE A 66 8.53 -14.68 -9.87
N ASN A 67 9.81 -14.75 -10.27
CA ASN A 67 10.31 -14.17 -11.53
C ASN A 67 9.99 -12.67 -11.69
N GLU A 68 9.94 -11.92 -10.58
CA GLU A 68 9.81 -10.45 -10.62
C GLU A 68 10.85 -9.83 -11.59
N SER A 69 10.36 -9.00 -12.51
CA SER A 69 11.18 -8.26 -13.45
C SER A 69 11.26 -6.80 -13.05
N TYR A 70 12.49 -6.26 -12.99
CA TYR A 70 12.76 -4.87 -12.63
C TYR A 70 13.33 -4.13 -13.83
N THR A 71 12.45 -3.75 -14.75
CA THR A 71 12.78 -2.96 -15.95
C THR A 71 12.19 -1.55 -15.83
N GLY A 72 12.67 -0.64 -16.68
CA GLY A 72 12.21 0.75 -16.69
C GLY A 72 12.41 1.42 -15.33
N VAL A 73 11.34 2.01 -14.79
CA VAL A 73 11.34 2.69 -13.47
C VAL A 73 11.41 1.71 -12.30
N GLU A 74 11.01 0.45 -12.49
CA GLU A 74 10.97 -0.55 -11.41
C GLU A 74 12.36 -1.05 -10.99
N LYS A 75 13.39 -0.74 -11.78
CA LYS A 75 14.81 -0.95 -11.43
C LYS A 75 15.25 -0.14 -10.20
N TYR A 76 14.55 0.96 -9.92
CA TYR A 76 14.82 1.81 -8.75
C TYR A 76 14.11 1.28 -7.50
N GLY A 77 14.81 1.41 -6.37
CA GLY A 77 14.41 0.85 -5.08
C GLY A 77 13.61 1.80 -4.18
N MET A 78 13.76 3.12 -4.34
CA MET A 78 13.06 4.10 -3.48
C MET A 78 11.93 4.80 -4.22
N PRO A 79 10.70 4.86 -3.66
CA PRO A 79 10.21 4.11 -2.50
C PRO A 79 9.89 2.64 -2.83
N SER A 80 9.84 1.79 -1.80
CA SER A 80 9.24 0.45 -1.92
C SER A 80 7.75 0.54 -2.22
N GLY A 81 7.33 0.13 -3.43
CA GLY A 81 5.93 0.14 -3.85
C GLY A 81 5.05 -0.85 -3.08
N HIS A 82 5.64 -1.96 -2.59
CA HIS A 82 4.93 -2.93 -1.75
C HIS A 82 4.54 -2.30 -0.42
N LEU A 83 5.51 -1.71 0.29
CA LEU A 83 5.27 -1.10 1.59
C LEU A 83 4.39 0.14 1.44
N GLN A 84 4.55 0.93 0.37
CA GLN A 84 3.67 2.06 0.10
C GLN A 84 2.20 1.63 -0.10
N SER A 85 1.94 0.54 -0.81
CA SER A 85 0.57 0.04 -1.05
C SER A 85 -0.05 -0.61 0.19
N VAL A 86 0.76 -1.35 0.94
CA VAL A 86 0.37 -1.95 2.23
C VAL A 86 -0.01 -0.87 3.23
N PHE A 87 0.88 0.11 3.46
CA PHE A 87 0.63 1.19 4.41
C PHE A 87 -0.47 2.14 3.94
N PHE A 88 -0.63 2.35 2.62
CA PHE A 88 -1.80 3.06 2.11
C PHE A 88 -3.11 2.37 2.51
N SER A 89 -3.21 1.05 2.27
CA SER A 89 -4.45 0.31 2.51
C SER A 89 -4.80 0.24 3.98
N LEU A 90 -3.84 -0.14 4.83
CA LEU A 90 -4.10 -0.26 6.27
C LEU A 90 -4.43 1.10 6.89
N SER A 91 -3.73 2.17 6.51
CA SER A 91 -4.00 3.50 7.06
C SER A 91 -5.36 4.03 6.58
N PHE A 92 -5.70 3.85 5.30
CA PHE A 92 -7.00 4.29 4.79
C PHE A 92 -8.14 3.52 5.47
N LEU A 93 -8.02 2.19 5.57
CA LEU A 93 -9.04 1.36 6.20
C LEU A 93 -9.20 1.72 7.68
N TYR A 94 -8.10 1.89 8.41
CA TYR A 94 -8.14 2.32 9.81
C TYR A 94 -8.80 3.69 9.97
N LEU A 95 -8.50 4.67 9.12
CA LEU A 95 -9.14 5.98 9.18
C LEU A 95 -10.65 5.93 8.93
N VAL A 96 -11.13 5.03 8.07
CA VAL A 96 -12.56 4.86 7.79
C VAL A 96 -13.27 4.05 8.88
N LYS A 97 -12.66 2.97 9.38
CA LYS A 97 -13.31 2.01 10.29
C LYS A 97 -13.03 2.24 11.77
N GLY A 98 -11.90 2.86 12.10
CA GLY A 98 -11.41 3.00 13.48
C GLY A 98 -11.20 1.65 14.20
N SER A 99 -11.07 0.54 13.47
CA SER A 99 -11.05 -0.80 14.06
C SER A 99 -9.63 -1.21 14.47
N PRO A 100 -9.34 -1.39 15.77
CA PRO A 100 -8.01 -1.83 16.22
C PRO A 100 -7.69 -3.27 15.81
N ILE A 101 -8.72 -4.12 15.70
CA ILE A 101 -8.55 -5.52 15.29
C ILE A 101 -7.98 -5.60 13.87
N TRP A 102 -8.59 -4.89 12.92
CA TRP A 102 -8.10 -4.84 11.54
C TRP A 102 -6.73 -4.20 11.46
N LEU A 103 -6.47 -3.13 12.21
CA LEU A 103 -5.16 -2.49 12.28
C LEU A 103 -4.07 -3.49 12.71
N ILE A 104 -4.29 -4.27 13.76
CA ILE A 104 -3.32 -5.25 14.25
C ILE A 104 -3.05 -6.34 13.21
N ILE A 105 -4.10 -6.87 12.57
CA ILE A 105 -3.98 -7.89 11.53
C ILE A 105 -3.16 -7.35 10.34
N GLU A 106 -3.47 -6.16 9.87
CA GLU A 106 -2.78 -5.55 8.73
C GLU A 106 -1.34 -5.13 9.07
N LEU A 107 -1.06 -4.68 10.30
CA LEU A 107 0.30 -4.43 10.78
C LEU A 107 1.15 -5.70 10.82
N PHE A 108 0.55 -6.84 11.19
CA PHE A 108 1.25 -8.13 11.14
C PHE A 108 1.62 -8.51 9.69
N ILE A 109 0.71 -8.32 8.74
CA ILE A 109 0.99 -8.54 7.31
C ILE A 109 2.04 -7.53 6.81
N ALA A 110 2.00 -6.28 7.27
CA ALA A 110 3.00 -5.26 6.94
C ALA A 110 4.39 -5.66 7.44
N ALA A 111 4.50 -6.20 8.65
CA ALA A 111 5.76 -6.71 9.21
C ALA A 111 6.31 -7.88 8.38
N ILE A 112 5.46 -8.83 7.96
CA ILE A 112 5.84 -9.92 7.06
C ILE A 112 6.36 -9.36 5.73
N THR A 113 5.67 -8.38 5.15
CA THR A 113 6.07 -7.72 3.90
C THR A 113 7.43 -7.04 4.04
N PHE A 114 7.62 -6.30 5.14
CA PHE A 114 8.87 -5.62 5.43
C PHE A 114 10.02 -6.62 5.52
N TYR A 115 9.85 -7.66 6.34
CA TYR A 115 10.85 -8.70 6.53
C TYR A 115 11.18 -9.41 5.22
N GLN A 116 10.17 -9.80 4.43
CA GLN A 116 10.36 -10.45 3.14
C GLN A 116 11.17 -9.55 2.19
N ARG A 117 10.80 -8.27 2.04
CA ARG A 117 11.47 -7.39 1.08
C ARG A 117 12.92 -7.10 1.47
N TRP A 118 13.19 -7.06 2.77
CA TRP A 118 14.55 -6.91 3.30
C TRP A 118 15.37 -8.20 3.16
N LYS A 119 14.85 -9.35 3.59
CA LYS A 119 15.50 -10.69 3.52
C LYS A 119 15.97 -11.01 2.10
N TYR A 120 15.15 -10.70 1.09
CA TYR A 120 15.46 -10.98 -0.32
C TYR A 120 16.24 -9.86 -1.01
N LYS A 121 16.73 -8.87 -0.25
CA LYS A 121 17.51 -7.74 -0.75
C LYS A 121 16.80 -7.00 -1.89
N GLN A 122 15.47 -6.94 -1.83
CA GLN A 122 14.68 -6.21 -2.82
C GLN A 122 14.71 -4.70 -2.58
N HIS A 123 14.80 -4.33 -1.30
CA HIS A 123 14.87 -2.95 -0.85
C HIS A 123 15.79 -2.82 0.36
N THR A 124 16.46 -1.68 0.50
CA THR A 124 17.14 -1.30 1.75
C THR A 124 16.11 -0.97 2.84
N PHE A 125 16.54 -0.91 4.10
CA PHE A 125 15.67 -0.52 5.21
C PHE A 125 15.06 0.88 5.00
N GLU A 126 15.87 1.84 4.53
CA GLU A 126 15.43 3.20 4.20
C GLU A 126 14.35 3.22 3.11
N GLN A 127 14.51 2.41 2.06
CA GLN A 127 13.54 2.29 0.97
C GLN A 127 12.19 1.76 1.44
N LEU A 128 12.22 0.85 2.42
CA LEU A 128 11.02 0.29 3.04
C LEU A 128 10.33 1.31 3.95
N LEU A 129 11.09 2.02 4.79
CA LEU A 129 10.55 3.09 5.62
C LEU A 129 9.95 4.23 4.79
N PHE A 130 10.67 4.70 3.77
CA PHE A 130 10.18 5.78 2.91
C PHE A 130 8.90 5.37 2.17
N GLY A 131 8.84 4.14 1.65
CA GLY A 131 7.61 3.60 1.07
C GLY A 131 6.45 3.61 2.07
N SER A 132 6.69 3.14 3.29
CA SER A 132 5.68 3.12 4.37
C SER A 132 5.15 4.52 4.69
N ILE A 133 6.04 5.49 4.88
CA ILE A 133 5.71 6.89 5.18
C ILE A 133 4.85 7.51 4.07
N ILE A 134 5.27 7.35 2.80
CA ILE A 134 4.50 7.88 1.66
C ILE A 134 3.11 7.22 1.61
N GLY A 135 3.01 5.92 1.88
CA GLY A 135 1.73 5.21 1.94
C GLY A 135 0.77 5.81 2.98
N ILE A 136 1.26 6.04 4.20
CA ILE A 136 0.51 6.66 5.30
C ILE A 136 0.05 8.07 4.93
N ILE A 137 0.97 8.92 4.44
CA ILE A 137 0.66 10.29 4.04
C ILE A 137 -0.40 10.30 2.96
N PHE A 138 -0.23 9.49 1.91
CA PHE A 138 -1.16 9.45 0.80
C PHE A 138 -2.54 8.93 1.21
N ALA A 139 -2.60 7.96 2.13
CA ALA A 139 -3.86 7.49 2.70
C ALA A 139 -4.58 8.58 3.51
N TYR A 140 -3.85 9.32 4.35
CA TYR A 140 -4.40 10.42 5.13
C TYR A 140 -4.98 11.52 4.24
N LEU A 141 -4.25 11.93 3.19
CA LEU A 141 -4.72 12.90 2.21
C LEU A 141 -5.97 12.39 1.48
N SER A 142 -5.94 11.15 1.01
CA SER A 142 -7.05 10.51 0.30
C SER A 142 -8.31 10.42 1.16
N PHE A 143 -8.16 10.05 2.44
CA PHE A 143 -9.26 10.02 3.40
C PHE A 143 -9.82 11.42 3.66
N SER A 144 -8.96 12.42 3.86
CA SER A 144 -9.36 13.80 4.12
C SER A 144 -10.15 14.40 2.95
N ILE A 145 -9.66 14.21 1.72
CA ILE A 145 -10.36 14.62 0.49
C ILE A 145 -11.72 13.91 0.39
N THR A 146 -11.75 12.60 0.65
CA THR A 146 -12.99 11.82 0.60
C THR A 146 -13.99 12.33 1.63
N LYS A 147 -13.58 12.54 2.88
CA LYS A 147 -14.44 13.03 3.95
C LYS A 147 -15.00 14.42 3.63
N GLN A 148 -14.18 15.32 3.09
CA GLN A 148 -14.61 16.65 2.65
C GLN A 148 -15.62 16.58 1.50
N TRP A 149 -15.37 15.74 0.49
CA TRP A 149 -16.31 15.53 -0.62
C TRP A 149 -17.67 15.01 -0.12
N LEU A 150 -17.65 14.09 0.84
CA LEU A 150 -18.86 13.55 1.46
C LEU A 150 -19.61 14.59 2.29
N SER A 151 -18.91 15.42 3.07
CA SER A 151 -19.57 16.47 3.87
C SER A 151 -20.25 17.50 2.98
N VAL A 152 -19.59 17.95 1.90
CA VAL A 152 -20.17 18.91 0.94
C VAL A 152 -21.43 18.35 0.30
N LYS A 153 -21.43 17.09 -0.15
CA LYS A 153 -22.64 16.44 -0.71
C LYS A 153 -23.79 16.29 0.27
N THR A 154 -23.49 16.21 1.57
CA THR A 154 -24.52 16.12 2.61
C THR A 154 -25.17 17.48 2.86
N LEU A 155 -24.39 18.57 2.74
CA LEU A 155 -24.87 19.95 2.90
C LEU A 155 -25.62 20.47 1.65
N TYR A 156 -25.22 20.03 0.46
CA TYR A 156 -25.82 20.42 -0.81
C TYR A 156 -26.21 19.18 -1.62
N PRO A 157 -27.33 18.51 -1.28
CA PRO A 157 -27.81 17.37 -2.06
C PRO A 157 -28.18 17.84 -3.46
N THR A 158 -27.36 17.50 -4.45
CA THR A 158 -27.68 17.73 -5.86
C THR A 158 -28.80 16.77 -6.26
N ASN A 159 -30.01 17.31 -6.43
CA ASN A 159 -31.14 16.61 -7.05
C ASN A 159 -30.86 16.49 -8.55
N ILE A 160 -30.24 15.40 -8.97
CA ILE A 160 -30.18 14.98 -10.37
C ILE A 160 -30.81 13.61 -10.45
#